data_AF-A0A537NT36-F1
#
_entry.id   AF-A0A537NT36-F1
#
_cell.length_a   1.000
_cell.length_b   1.000
_cell.length_c   1.000
_cell.angle_alpha   90.00
_cell.angle_beta   90.00
_cell.angle_gamma   90.00
#
_symmetry.space_group_name_H-M   'P 1'
#
loop_
_entity.id
_entity.type
_entity.pdbx_description
1 polymer ?
#
loop_
_entity_poly.entity_id
_entity_poly.type
_entity_poly.pdbx_seq_one_letter_code
_entity_poly.pdbx_strand_id
1 'polypeptide(L)'
;MIRTVLAMAVAAVGVTVAIAQSNPVQQRKALMKTNGEQERIVIDMVQAKRPFDLEDAKKALATFAEAGEKALALFPDGSKDGDTAAL
;
A
#
# COMPACT_ATOMS: atom_id res chain seq x y z
N MET A 1 -21.91 -19.26 28.14
CA MET A 1 -22.41 -19.11 26.76
C MET A 1 -22.18 -17.71 26.20
N ILE A 2 -22.53 -16.62 26.90
CA ILE A 2 -22.26 -15.23 26.46
C ILE A 2 -20.79 -14.98 26.12
N ARG A 3 -19.85 -15.49 26.94
CA ARG A 3 -18.40 -15.35 26.70
C ARG A 3 -17.93 -16.03 25.40
N THR A 4 -18.51 -17.18 25.06
CA THR A 4 -18.18 -17.94 23.86
C THR A 4 -18.76 -17.27 22.61
N VAL A 5 -19.97 -16.71 22.71
CA VAL A 5 -20.60 -15.95 21.63
C VAL A 5 -19.84 -14.65 21.34
N LEU A 6 -19.39 -13.94 22.38
CA LEU A 6 -18.59 -12.71 22.23
C LEU A 6 -17.24 -13.01 21.56
N ALA A 7 -16.58 -14.10 21.96
CA ALA A 7 -15.31 -14.53 21.35
C ALA A 7 -15.48 -14.90 19.86
N MET A 8 -16.57 -15.57 19.49
CA MET A 8 -16.86 -15.89 18.09
C MET A 8 -17.21 -14.65 17.27
N ALA A 9 -17.91 -13.67 17.84
CA ALA A 9 -18.20 -12.41 17.17
C ALA A 9 -16.93 -11.59 16.90
N VAL A 10 -16.01 -11.50 17.88
CA VAL A 10 -14.72 -10.82 17.71
C VAL A 10 -13.84 -11.55 16.69
N ALA A 11 -13.84 -12.88 16.70
CA ALA A 11 -13.11 -13.68 15.70
C ALA A 11 -13.68 -13.47 14.28
N ALA A 12 -15.00 -13.44 14.12
CA ALA A 12 -15.64 -13.20 12.84
C ALA A 12 -15.35 -11.78 12.29
N VAL A 13 -15.34 -10.75 13.14
CA VAL A 13 -14.95 -9.38 12.76
C VAL A 13 -13.45 -9.28 12.45
N GLY A 14 -12.60 -9.98 13.19
CA GLY A 14 -11.16 -10.04 12.90
C GLY A 14 -10.85 -10.69 11.56
N VAL A 15 -11.57 -11.75 11.19
CA VAL A 15 -11.43 -12.43 9.90
C VAL A 15 -11.89 -11.55 8.74
N THR A 16 -12.99 -10.80 8.87
CA THR A 16 -13.46 -9.92 7.79
C THR A 16 -12.53 -8.72 7.55
N VAL A 17 -11.92 -8.16 8.60
CA VAL A 17 -10.90 -7.09 8.46
C VAL A 17 -9.62 -7.63 7.79
N ALA A 18 -9.18 -8.84 8.13
CA ALA A 18 -8.02 -9.48 7.49
C ALA A 18 -8.28 -9.77 6.01
N ILE A 19 -9.50 -10.17 5.63
CA ILE A 19 -9.85 -10.43 4.23
C ILE A 19 -9.94 -9.12 3.41
N ALA A 20 -10.41 -8.02 4.00
CA ALA A 20 -10.37 -6.70 3.36
C ALA A 20 -8.93 -6.19 3.15
N GLN A 21 -8.02 -6.47 4.11
CA GLN A 21 -6.58 -6.26 3.90
C GLN A 21 -5.97 -7.26 2.89
N SER A 22 -6.56 -8.43 2.67
CA SER A 22 -6.01 -9.46 1.78
C SER A 22 -6.22 -9.21 0.29
N ASN A 23 -6.86 -8.11 -0.14
CA ASN A 23 -7.01 -7.80 -1.56
C ASN A 23 -5.69 -7.25 -2.16
N PRO A 24 -4.96 -8.03 -2.98
CA PRO A 24 -3.67 -7.61 -3.51
C PRO A 24 -3.78 -6.43 -4.49
N VAL A 25 -4.93 -6.27 -5.15
CA VAL A 25 -5.21 -5.12 -6.03
C VAL A 25 -5.30 -3.83 -5.21
N GLN A 26 -6.04 -3.83 -4.10
CA GLN A 26 -6.14 -2.65 -3.24
C GLN A 26 -4.79 -2.29 -2.61
N GLN A 27 -4.03 -3.30 -2.16
CA GLN A 27 -2.69 -3.08 -1.60
C GLN A 27 -1.73 -2.47 -2.63
N ARG A 28 -1.72 -2.96 -3.88
CA ARG A 28 -0.90 -2.35 -4.96
C ARG A 28 -1.30 -0.92 -5.22
N LYS A 29 -2.60 -0.62 -5.28
CA LYS A 29 -3.09 0.76 -5.49
C LYS A 29 -2.66 1.69 -4.37
N ALA A 30 -2.76 1.26 -3.12
CA ALA A 30 -2.29 2.03 -1.97
C ALA A 30 -0.78 2.26 -2.04
N LEU A 31 -0.01 1.21 -2.32
CA LEU A 31 1.45 1.29 -2.46
C LEU A 31 1.85 2.28 -3.55
N MET A 32 1.25 2.18 -4.75
CA MET A 32 1.53 3.07 -5.88
C MET A 32 1.10 4.51 -5.61
N LYS A 33 -0.01 4.73 -4.89
CA LYS A 33 -0.43 6.07 -4.49
C LYS A 33 0.61 6.73 -3.59
N THR A 34 1.07 6.04 -2.54
CA THR A 34 2.13 6.56 -1.66
C THR A 34 3.43 6.81 -2.42
N ASN A 35 3.78 5.92 -3.36
CA ASN A 35 4.93 6.11 -4.24
C ASN A 35 4.81 7.39 -5.07
N GLY A 36 3.68 7.58 -5.76
CA GLY A 36 3.44 8.76 -6.60
C GLY A 36 3.39 10.07 -5.81
N GLU A 37 2.89 10.04 -4.57
CA GLU A 37 2.91 11.20 -3.67
C GLU A 37 4.34 11.64 -3.34
N GLN A 38 5.25 10.70 -3.09
CA GLN A 38 6.67 10.99 -2.86
C GLN A 38 7.42 11.33 -4.15
N GLU A 39 7.10 10.67 -5.26
CA GLU A 39 7.65 10.99 -6.59
C GLU A 39 7.40 12.45 -6.95
N ARG A 40 6.18 12.95 -6.74
CA ARG A 40 5.86 14.36 -6.99
C ARG A 40 6.77 15.31 -6.20
N ILE A 41 7.01 15.02 -4.92
CA ILE A 41 7.90 15.83 -4.07
C ILE A 41 9.32 15.85 -4.65
N VAL A 42 9.85 14.69 -5.06
CA VAL A 42 11.18 14.59 -5.66
C VAL A 42 11.25 15.28 -7.01
N ILE A 43 10.26 15.11 -7.88
CA ILE A 43 10.21 15.78 -9.20
C ILE A 43 10.16 17.29 -9.02
N ASP A 44 9.37 17.82 -8.09
CA ASP A 44 9.33 19.25 -7.84
C ASP A 44 10.70 19.79 -7.36
N MET A 45 11.46 19.00 -6.57
CA MET A 45 12.85 19.34 -6.20
C MET A 45 13.79 19.31 -7.41
N VAL A 46 13.75 18.25 -8.22
CA VAL A 46 14.61 18.07 -9.41
C VAL A 46 14.34 19.16 -10.46
N GLN A 47 13.08 19.55 -10.64
CA GLN A 47 12.68 20.60 -11.57
C GLN A 47 12.82 22.03 -11.01
N ALA A 48 13.42 22.19 -9.83
CA ALA A 48 13.57 23.48 -9.14
C ALA A 48 12.25 24.25 -8.91
N LYS A 49 11.12 23.54 -8.88
CA LYS A 49 9.80 24.09 -8.51
C LYS A 49 9.66 24.29 -7.00
N ARG A 50 10.50 23.60 -6.23
CA ARG A 50 10.70 23.82 -4.79
C ARG A 50 12.19 23.68 -4.44
N PRO A 51 12.65 24.24 -3.31
CA PRO A 51 14.00 24.02 -2.81
C PRO A 51 14.24 22.54 -2.50
N PHE A 52 15.49 22.10 -2.64
CA PHE A 52 15.92 20.80 -2.15
C PHE A 52 15.79 20.71 -0.63
N ASP A 53 15.24 19.58 -0.16
CA ASP A 53 15.18 19.21 1.24
C ASP A 53 15.72 17.78 1.41
N LEU A 54 16.72 17.61 2.27
CA LEU A 54 17.41 16.34 2.45
C LEU A 54 16.51 15.26 3.06
N GLU A 55 15.63 15.65 3.98
CA GLU A 55 14.78 14.70 4.70
C GLU A 55 13.63 14.23 3.81
N ASP A 56 13.05 15.12 3.01
CA ASP A 56 12.09 14.75 1.96
C ASP A 56 12.73 13.82 0.92
N ALA A 57 13.98 14.08 0.52
CA ALA A 57 14.70 13.21 -0.42
C ALA A 57 14.93 11.80 0.17
N LYS A 58 15.42 11.70 1.42
CA LYS A 58 15.59 10.41 2.11
C LYS A 58 14.27 9.67 2.25
N LYS A 59 13.21 10.36 2.64
CA LYS A 59 11.88 9.77 2.81
C LYS A 59 11.33 9.19 1.52
N ALA A 60 11.47 9.93 0.42
CA ALA A 60 11.04 9.45 -0.89
C ALA A 60 11.84 8.22 -1.32
N LEU A 61 13.17 8.25 -1.19
CA LEU A 61 14.03 7.11 -1.52
C LEU A 61 13.70 5.87 -0.67
N ALA A 62 13.46 6.04 0.63
CA ALA A 62 13.04 4.94 1.50
C ALA A 62 11.67 4.38 1.08
N THR A 63 10.73 5.25 0.71
CA THR A 63 9.41 4.85 0.20
C THR A 63 9.54 4.03 -1.08
N PHE A 64 10.39 4.44 -2.02
CA PHE A 64 10.62 3.71 -3.27
C PHE A 64 11.26 2.35 -3.03
N ALA A 65 12.22 2.26 -2.10
CA ALA A 65 12.86 1.00 -1.72
C ALA A 65 11.84 0.02 -1.10
N GLU A 66 11.06 0.48 -0.12
CA GLU A 66 10.00 -0.31 0.52
C GLU A 66 8.95 -0.78 -0.49
N ALA A 67 8.57 0.09 -1.45
CA ALA A 67 7.66 -0.30 -2.51
C ALA A 67 8.25 -1.38 -3.42
N GLY A 68 9.53 -1.29 -3.78
CA GLY A 68 10.24 -2.33 -4.54
C GLY A 68 10.26 -3.68 -3.82
N GLU A 69 10.49 -3.68 -2.51
CA GLU A 69 10.48 -4.90 -1.69
C GLU A 69 9.09 -5.54 -1.60
N LYS A 70 8.04 -4.72 -1.49
CA LYS A 70 6.66 -5.20 -1.28
C LYS A 70 5.94 -5.56 -2.57
N ALA A 71 6.28 -4.91 -3.69
CA ALA A 71 5.48 -4.96 -4.91
C ALA A 71 5.21 -6.39 -5.39
N LEU A 72 6.24 -7.24 -5.48
CA LEU A 72 6.15 -8.58 -6.06
C LEU A 72 5.10 -9.46 -5.36
N ALA A 73 5.04 -9.40 -4.02
CA ALA A 73 4.11 -10.20 -3.23
C ALA A 73 2.63 -9.86 -3.50
N LEU A 74 2.37 -8.72 -4.14
CA LEU A 74 1.02 -8.24 -4.42
C LEU A 74 0.51 -8.59 -5.83
N PHE A 75 1.26 -9.35 -6.63
CA PHE A 75 0.85 -9.85 -7.96
C PHE A 75 0.64 -11.38 -7.98
N PRO A 76 -0.19 -11.98 -7.11
CA PRO A 76 -0.53 -13.40 -7.26
C PRO A 76 -1.37 -13.65 -8.52
N ASP A 77 -1.34 -14.85 -9.08
CA ASP A 77 -2.02 -15.23 -10.34
C ASP A 77 -3.52 -14.88 -10.38
N GLY A 78 -4.19 -14.92 -9.22
CA GLY A 78 -5.62 -14.59 -9.08
C GLY A 78 -5.93 -13.09 -9.02
N SER A 79 -4.94 -12.20 -9.15
CA SER A 79 -5.10 -10.74 -8.96
C SER A 79 -5.15 -9.93 -10.26
N LYS A 80 -5.44 -10.59 -11.38
CA LYS A 80 -5.51 -10.02 -12.73
C LYS A 80 -6.88 -9.49 -13.13
N ASP A 81 -7.93 -9.87 -12.41
CA ASP A 81 -9.31 -9.48 -12.72
C ASP A 81 -9.83 -8.39 -11.76
N GLY A 82 -10.89 -7.69 -12.18
CA GLY A 82 -11.53 -6.63 -11.39
C GLY A 82 -10.98 -5.23 -11.68
N ASP A 83 -11.08 -4.33 -10.70
CA ASP A 83 -10.62 -2.94 -10.82
C ASP A 83 -9.09 -2.86 -10.68
N THR A 84 -8.38 -3.32 -11.71
CA THR A 84 -6.92 -3.35 -11.80
C THR A 84 -6.44 -2.88 -13.17
N ALA A 85 -5.29 -2.19 -13.19
CA ALA A 85 -4.59 -1.80 -14.41
C ALA A 85 -3.38 -2.72 -14.71
N ALA A 86 -3.14 -3.73 -13.88
CA ALA A 86 -2.14 -4.75 -14.14
C ALA A 86 -2.69 -5.75 -15.18
N LEU A 87 -1.92 -5.97 -16.26
CA LEU A 87 -2.24 -6.91 -17.35
C LEU A 87 -1.84 -8.34 -17.03
#